data_AF-A0A1D9HD32-F1
#
_entry.id   AF-A0A1D9HD32-F1
#
_cell.length_a   1.000
_cell.length_b   1.000
_cell.length_c   1.000
_cell.angle_alpha   90.00
_cell.angle_beta   90.00
_cell.angle_gamma   90.00
#
_symmetry.space_group_name_H-M   'P 1'
#
loop_
_entity.id
_entity.type
_entity.pdbx_description
1 polymer ?
#
loop_
_entity_poly.entity_id
_entity_poly.type
_entity_poly.pdbx_seq_one_letter_code
_entity_poly.pdbx_strand_id
1 'polypeptide(L)'
;MDLCTESDYDRAVDVVHRHRAASVALLQRQLNFEPAYAQALLQRMTRDGTFVRELESGLFDYLPPSMAIELAALRGFARAVMASWPHADLAAGTLHDLAVEHGLLHEIRAAGPCSETCSCATLFSFPVTCYRKAAAISDHQSRPK
;
A
#
# COMPACT_ATOMS: atom_id res chain seq x y z
N MET A 1 -21.22 -16.79 -0.18
CA MET A 1 -20.36 -17.99 -0.22
C MET A 1 -19.04 -17.55 -0.81
N ASP A 2 -18.00 -17.45 0.02
CA ASP A 2 -16.64 -17.29 -0.51
C ASP A 2 -16.25 -18.59 -1.19
N LEU A 3 -16.19 -18.56 -2.52
CA LEU A 3 -15.89 -19.74 -3.31
C LEU A 3 -14.40 -20.13 -3.22
N CYS A 4 -13.51 -19.21 -2.83
CA CYS A 4 -12.07 -19.39 -2.85
C CYS A 4 -11.51 -19.81 -1.47
N THR A 5 -10.73 -20.88 -1.42
CA THR A 5 -10.02 -21.27 -0.18
C THR A 5 -8.80 -20.37 0.06
N GLU A 6 -8.42 -20.15 1.32
CA GLU A 6 -7.20 -19.38 1.64
C GLU A 6 -5.94 -20.02 1.04
N SER A 7 -5.86 -21.36 1.05
CA SER A 7 -4.71 -22.07 0.47
C SER A 7 -4.58 -21.85 -1.04
N ASP A 8 -5.70 -21.79 -1.77
CA ASP A 8 -5.66 -21.49 -3.21
C ASP A 8 -5.33 -20.03 -3.49
N TYR A 9 -5.78 -19.12 -2.62
CA TYR A 9 -5.43 -17.71 -2.68
C TYR A 9 -3.91 -17.52 -2.54
N ASP A 10 -3.30 -18.10 -1.51
CA ASP A 10 -1.86 -18.01 -1.27
C ASP A 10 -1.05 -18.57 -2.46
N ARG A 11 -1.47 -19.72 -3.01
CA ARG A 11 -0.84 -20.32 -4.19
C ARG A 11 -0.98 -19.43 -5.43
N ALA A 12 -2.12 -18.79 -5.62
CA ALA A 12 -2.34 -17.87 -6.73
C ALA A 12 -1.49 -16.60 -6.58
N VAL A 13 -1.38 -16.06 -5.36
CA VAL A 13 -0.50 -14.93 -5.01
C VAL A 13 0.95 -15.26 -5.40
N ASP A 14 1.44 -16.43 -5.00
CA ASP A 14 2.79 -16.90 -5.32
C ASP A 14 3.05 -16.98 -6.84
N VAL A 15 2.10 -17.50 -7.60
CA VAL A 15 2.23 -17.61 -9.07
C VAL A 15 2.28 -16.23 -9.71
N VAL A 16 1.36 -15.33 -9.36
CA VAL A 16 1.30 -13.98 -9.93
C VAL A 16 2.59 -13.22 -9.61
N HIS A 17 3.09 -13.32 -8.38
CA HIS A 17 4.37 -12.73 -7.99
C HIS A 17 5.57 -13.29 -8.76
N ARG A 18 5.68 -14.62 -8.84
CA ARG A 18 6.79 -15.30 -9.53
C ARG A 18 6.87 -14.91 -10.99
N HIS A 19 5.72 -14.80 -11.65
CA HIS A 19 5.63 -14.48 -13.07
C HIS A 19 5.52 -12.98 -13.37
N ARG A 20 5.34 -12.16 -12.33
CA ARG A 20 5.12 -10.70 -12.45
C ARG A 20 4.03 -10.35 -13.46
N ALA A 21 2.96 -11.15 -13.47
CA ALA A 21 1.85 -11.03 -14.41
C ALA A 21 0.58 -11.55 -13.76
N ALA A 22 -0.54 -10.86 -13.98
CA ALA A 22 -1.85 -11.26 -13.50
C ALA A 22 -2.75 -11.56 -14.70
N SER A 23 -3.15 -12.81 -14.89
CA SER A 23 -4.15 -13.16 -15.90
C SER A 23 -4.83 -14.49 -15.56
N VAL A 24 -6.07 -14.66 -16.02
CA VAL A 24 -6.81 -15.91 -15.85
C VAL A 24 -6.03 -17.06 -16.47
N ALA A 25 -5.54 -16.89 -17.70
CA ALA A 25 -4.78 -17.91 -18.43
C ALA A 25 -3.50 -18.36 -17.69
N LEU A 26 -2.83 -17.46 -16.97
CA LEU A 26 -1.67 -17.81 -16.14
C LEU A 26 -2.06 -18.78 -15.02
N LEU A 27 -3.11 -18.43 -14.26
CA LEU A 27 -3.57 -19.27 -13.15
C LEU A 27 -4.11 -20.62 -13.63
N GLN A 28 -4.82 -20.64 -14.75
CA GLN A 28 -5.27 -21.88 -15.37
C GLN A 28 -4.07 -22.78 -15.73
N ARG A 29 -3.02 -22.22 -16.34
CA ARG A 29 -1.87 -23.02 -16.79
C ARG A 29 -0.98 -23.50 -15.64
N GLN A 30 -0.82 -22.69 -14.60
CA GLN A 30 0.11 -22.99 -13.49
C GLN A 30 -0.53 -23.79 -12.36
N LEU A 31 -1.82 -23.59 -12.12
CA LEU A 31 -2.54 -24.18 -10.97
C LEU A 31 -3.71 -25.08 -11.38
N ASN A 32 -4.00 -25.18 -12.69
CA ASN A 32 -5.10 -25.97 -13.23
C ASN A 32 -6.48 -25.56 -12.66
N PHE A 33 -6.66 -24.26 -12.40
CA PHE A 33 -7.93 -23.71 -11.96
C PHE A 33 -8.90 -23.52 -13.13
N GLU A 34 -10.19 -23.67 -12.86
CA GLU A 34 -11.25 -23.30 -13.80
C GLU A 34 -11.24 -21.78 -14.06
N PRO A 35 -11.60 -21.31 -15.27
CA PRO A 35 -11.51 -19.89 -15.63
C PRO A 35 -12.27 -18.98 -14.66
N ALA A 36 -13.49 -19.35 -14.29
CA ALA A 36 -14.33 -18.57 -13.37
C ALA A 36 -13.71 -18.49 -11.95
N TYR A 37 -13.06 -19.56 -11.52
CA TYR A 37 -12.39 -19.62 -10.22
C TYR A 37 -11.13 -18.76 -10.19
N ALA A 38 -10.31 -18.86 -11.24
CA ALA A 38 -9.13 -18.01 -11.42
C ALA A 38 -9.51 -16.52 -11.51
N GLN A 39 -10.60 -16.18 -12.19
CA GLN A 39 -11.12 -14.81 -12.22
C GLN A 39 -11.56 -14.33 -10.84
N ALA A 40 -12.28 -15.15 -10.07
CA ALA A 40 -12.69 -14.80 -8.71
C ALA A 40 -11.48 -14.54 -7.79
N LEU A 41 -10.41 -15.34 -7.91
CA LEU A 41 -9.16 -15.13 -7.17
C LEU A 41 -8.50 -13.79 -7.52
N LEU A 42 -8.39 -13.45 -8.81
CA LEU A 42 -7.82 -12.17 -9.25
C LEU A 42 -8.69 -10.97 -8.82
N GLN A 43 -10.02 -11.09 -8.87
CA GLN A 43 -10.93 -10.07 -8.37
C GLN A 43 -10.79 -9.88 -6.85
N ARG A 44 -10.60 -10.97 -6.10
CA ARG A 44 -10.30 -10.90 -4.66
C ARG A 44 -8.97 -10.19 -4.42
N MET A 45 -7.91 -10.53 -5.15
CA MET A 45 -6.61 -9.83 -5.07
C MET A 45 -6.74 -8.32 -5.30
N THR A 46 -7.55 -7.91 -6.28
CA THR A 46 -7.85 -6.49 -6.54
C THR A 46 -8.58 -5.83 -5.35
N ARG A 47 -9.56 -6.52 -4.76
CA ARG A 47 -10.35 -6.01 -3.62
C ARG A 47 -9.53 -5.87 -2.34
N ASP A 48 -8.66 -6.83 -2.08
CA ASP A 48 -7.76 -6.85 -0.92
C ASP A 48 -6.63 -5.81 -1.08
N GLY A 49 -6.50 -5.24 -2.28
CA GLY A 49 -5.59 -4.15 -2.54
C GLY A 49 -4.13 -4.58 -2.69
N THR A 50 -3.93 -5.80 -3.16
CA THR A 50 -2.62 -6.41 -3.43
C THR A 50 -1.93 -5.80 -4.68
N PHE A 51 -0.98 -6.53 -5.26
CA PHE A 51 -0.25 -6.23 -6.49
C PHE A 51 -1.04 -6.53 -7.78
N VAL A 52 -2.35 -6.76 -7.70
CA VAL A 52 -3.20 -6.95 -8.88
C VAL A 52 -4.19 -5.79 -9.01
N ARG A 53 -4.33 -5.28 -10.23
CA ARG A 53 -5.33 -4.26 -10.58
C ARG A 53 -6.14 -4.72 -11.78
N GLU A 54 -7.45 -4.53 -11.72
CA GLU A 54 -8.34 -4.72 -12.87
C GLU A 54 -8.32 -3.47 -13.77
N LEU A 55 -8.22 -3.68 -15.08
CA LEU A 55 -8.30 -2.64 -16.11
C LEU A 55 -9.74 -2.52 -16.61
N GLU A 56 -10.07 -1.38 -17.24
CA GLU A 56 -11.41 -1.15 -17.81
C GLU A 56 -11.83 -2.18 -18.87
N SER A 57 -10.85 -2.86 -19.49
CA SER A 57 -11.07 -3.96 -20.43
C SER A 57 -11.46 -5.29 -19.77
N GLY A 58 -11.48 -5.38 -18.44
CA GLY A 58 -11.64 -6.63 -17.69
C GLY A 58 -10.38 -7.49 -17.63
N LEU A 59 -9.24 -6.97 -18.10
CA LEU A 59 -7.92 -7.60 -17.94
C LEU A 59 -7.31 -7.24 -16.58
N PHE A 60 -6.32 -8.01 -16.16
CA PHE A 60 -5.59 -7.78 -14.92
C PHE A 60 -4.16 -7.34 -15.21
N ASP A 61 -3.66 -6.45 -14.35
CA ASP A 61 -2.32 -5.88 -14.42
C ASP A 61 -1.57 -6.21 -13.13
N TYR A 62 -0.27 -6.48 -13.24
CA TYR A 62 0.60 -6.76 -12.10
C TYR A 62 1.36 -5.49 -11.72
N LEU A 63 1.16 -5.05 -10.49
CA LEU A 63 1.88 -3.93 -9.91
C LEU A 63 3.17 -4.44 -9.25
N PRO A 64 4.30 -3.72 -9.40
CA PRO A 64 5.52 -4.06 -8.70
C PRO A 64 5.30 -4.15 -7.17
N PRO A 65 6.01 -5.05 -6.46
CA PRO A 65 5.82 -5.22 -5.01
C PRO A 65 5.98 -3.92 -4.20
N SER A 66 6.88 -3.03 -4.60
CA SER A 66 7.04 -1.70 -3.97
C SER A 66 5.76 -0.87 -4.05
N MET A 67 5.12 -0.85 -5.22
CA MET A 67 3.87 -0.15 -5.44
C MET A 67 2.69 -0.82 -4.71
N ALA A 68 2.68 -2.14 -4.61
CA ALA A 68 1.65 -2.87 -3.87
C ALA A 68 1.73 -2.60 -2.35
N ILE A 69 2.95 -2.59 -1.78
CA ILE A 69 3.19 -2.23 -0.38
C ILE A 69 2.75 -0.79 -0.13
N GLU A 70 3.14 0.13 -1.02
CA GLU A 70 2.72 1.54 -0.96
C GLU A 70 1.19 1.69 -0.98
N LEU A 71 0.51 1.01 -1.92
CA LEU A 71 -0.95 1.06 -2.04
C LEU A 71 -1.66 0.46 -0.83
N ALA A 72 -1.14 -0.64 -0.27
CA ALA A 72 -1.69 -1.24 0.94
C ALA A 72 -1.57 -0.28 2.13
N ALA A 73 -0.41 0.34 2.32
CA ALA A 73 -0.16 1.36 3.35
C ALA A 73 -1.12 2.55 3.22
N LEU A 74 -1.24 3.11 2.01
CA LEU A 74 -2.14 4.23 1.72
C LEU A 74 -3.61 3.88 1.95
N ARG A 75 -4.05 2.69 1.54
CA ARG A 75 -5.43 2.22 1.74
C ARG A 75 -5.74 2.00 3.22
N GLY A 76 -4.82 1.39 3.96
CA GLY A 76 -4.96 1.20 5.41
C GLY A 76 -5.14 2.54 6.12
N PHE A 77 -4.24 3.48 5.85
CA PHE A 77 -4.30 4.84 6.38
C PHE A 77 -5.61 5.55 6.03
N ALA A 78 -6.03 5.53 4.77
CA ALA A 78 -7.28 6.15 4.35
C ALA A 78 -8.50 5.55 5.08
N ARG A 79 -8.54 4.22 5.27
CA ARG A 79 -9.63 3.57 6.03
C ARG A 79 -9.64 4.00 7.49
N ALA A 80 -8.47 4.09 8.14
CA ALA A 80 -8.38 4.52 9.53
C ALA A 80 -8.82 5.98 9.73
N VAL A 81 -8.41 6.88 8.83
CA VAL A 81 -8.87 8.27 8.81
C VAL A 81 -10.40 8.34 8.61
N MET A 82 -10.93 7.59 7.64
CA MET A 82 -12.36 7.58 7.35
C MET A 82 -13.21 6.93 8.47
N ALA A 83 -12.67 5.98 9.22
CA ALA A 83 -13.36 5.37 10.36
C ALA A 83 -13.64 6.38 11.50
N SER A 84 -12.84 7.44 11.57
CA SER A 84 -13.01 8.53 12.53
C SER A 84 -13.99 9.61 12.03
N TRP A 85 -14.41 9.53 10.77
CA TRP A 85 -15.35 10.48 10.15
C TRP A 85 -16.82 10.05 10.34
N PRO A 86 -17.79 10.98 10.48
CA PRO A 86 -17.64 12.44 10.56
C PRO A 86 -17.46 12.98 11.99
N HIS A 87 -17.40 12.12 12.99
CA HIS A 87 -17.67 12.54 14.38
C HIS A 87 -16.42 12.95 15.16
N ALA A 88 -15.22 12.69 14.63
CA ALA A 88 -13.97 13.10 15.26
C ALA A 88 -13.32 14.27 14.52
N ASP A 89 -13.00 15.33 15.28
CA ASP A 89 -12.00 16.31 14.84
C ASP A 89 -10.64 15.60 14.89
N LEU A 90 -10.08 15.34 13.72
CA LEU A 90 -8.88 14.51 13.59
C LEU A 90 -7.65 15.38 13.88
N ALA A 91 -7.20 15.36 15.13
CA ALA A 91 -6.03 16.13 15.55
C ALA A 91 -4.80 15.76 14.71
N ALA A 92 -3.94 16.74 14.43
CA ALA A 92 -2.74 16.53 13.63
C ALA A 92 -1.81 15.44 14.20
N GLY A 93 -1.78 15.28 15.52
CA GLY A 93 -1.05 14.17 16.17
C GLY A 93 -1.58 12.79 15.76
N THR A 94 -2.90 12.61 15.80
CA THR A 94 -3.56 11.36 15.38
C THR A 94 -3.28 11.03 13.90
N LEU A 95 -3.25 12.03 13.02
CA LEU A 95 -2.86 11.81 11.62
C LEU A 95 -1.42 11.29 11.51
N HIS A 96 -0.49 11.83 12.27
CA HIS A 96 0.89 11.37 12.26
C HIS A 96 1.01 9.95 12.82
N ASP A 97 0.33 9.64 13.91
CA ASP A 97 0.33 8.32 14.53
C ASP A 97 -0.20 7.25 13.56
N LEU A 98 -1.35 7.51 12.91
CA LEU A 98 -1.91 6.62 11.89
C LEU A 98 -0.97 6.45 10.69
N ALA A 99 -0.29 7.51 10.27
CA ALA A 99 0.66 7.43 9.18
C ALA A 99 1.92 6.62 9.56
N VAL A 100 2.34 6.65 10.83
CA VAL A 100 3.42 5.78 11.35
C VAL A 100 2.95 4.33 11.43
N GLU A 101 1.75 4.10 11.99
CA GLU A 101 1.16 2.76 12.11
C GLU A 101 1.06 2.04 10.75
N HIS A 102 0.66 2.76 9.71
CA HIS A 102 0.56 2.21 8.36
C HIS A 102 1.86 2.27 7.56
N GLY A 103 2.99 2.67 8.16
CA GLY A 103 4.30 2.65 7.52
C GLY A 103 4.49 3.70 6.42
N LEU A 104 3.71 4.78 6.44
CA LEU A 104 3.87 5.93 5.54
C LEU A 104 4.92 6.91 6.10
N LEU A 105 4.98 7.05 7.43
CA LEU A 105 5.97 7.87 8.13
C LEU A 105 6.80 7.02 9.09
N HIS A 106 7.98 7.52 9.44
CA HIS A 106 8.72 7.05 10.60
C HIS A 106 9.15 8.23 11.46
N GLU A 107 9.19 8.00 12.76
CA GLU A 107 9.63 8.98 13.74
C GLU A 107 11.15 8.97 13.86
N ILE A 108 11.73 10.17 13.85
CA ILE A 108 13.13 10.38 14.19
C ILE A 108 13.22 11.46 15.27
N ARG A 109 14.15 11.27 16.21
CA ARG A 109 14.52 12.33 17.16
C ARG A 109 15.59 13.20 16.52
N ALA A 110 15.20 14.33 15.97
CA ALA A 110 16.12 15.27 15.36
C ALA A 110 16.83 16.09 16.44
N ALA A 111 18.16 16.08 16.44
CA ALA A 111 18.98 16.90 17.32
C ALA A 111 19.23 18.32 16.75
N GLY A 112 18.93 18.53 15.47
CA GLY A 112 19.12 19.80 14.77
C GLY A 112 18.33 19.86 13.47
N PRO A 113 18.38 21.00 12.76
CA PRO A 113 17.65 21.20 11.51
C PRO A 113 18.11 20.24 10.42
N CYS A 114 17.17 19.75 9.61
CA CYS A 114 17.49 18.87 8.48
C CYS A 114 17.85 19.60 7.19
N SER A 115 17.63 20.91 7.14
CA SER A 115 17.96 21.80 6.03
C SER A 115 17.98 23.24 6.54
N GLU A 116 18.52 24.15 5.74
CA GLU A 116 18.49 25.59 6.02
C GLU A 116 17.06 26.16 6.12
N THR A 117 16.09 25.47 5.52
CA THR A 117 14.66 25.85 5.48
C THR A 117 13.79 24.98 6.39
N CYS A 118 14.38 24.35 7.41
CA CYS A 118 13.65 23.44 8.30
C CYS A 118 12.59 24.16 9.15
N SER A 119 11.30 23.90 8.91
CA SER A 119 10.20 24.51 9.67
C SER A 119 10.28 24.22 11.17
N CYS A 120 10.81 23.07 11.57
CA CYS A 120 10.98 22.73 12.99
C CYS A 120 11.93 23.69 13.71
N ALA A 121 12.95 24.23 13.02
CA ALA A 121 13.89 25.16 13.61
C ALA A 121 13.27 26.54 13.90
N THR A 122 12.20 26.90 13.18
CA THR A 122 11.45 28.15 13.39
C THR A 122 10.39 28.00 14.48
N LEU A 123 9.82 26.81 14.62
CA LEU A 123 8.64 26.57 15.46
C LEU A 123 8.95 25.94 16.83
N PHE A 124 10.12 25.31 16.98
CA PHE A 124 10.45 24.52 18.17
C PHE A 124 11.93 24.64 18.57
N SER A 125 12.24 24.17 19.79
CA SER A 125 13.61 23.99 20.27
C SER A 125 14.01 22.53 20.18
N PHE A 126 15.21 22.25 19.66
CA PHE A 126 15.74 20.89 19.55
C PHE A 126 16.19 20.32 20.92
N PRO A 127 16.11 18.99 21.13
CA PRO A 127 15.68 17.97 20.17
C PRO A 127 14.15 17.89 20.00
N VAL A 128 13.71 17.55 18.80
CA VAL A 128 12.28 17.41 18.46
C VAL A 128 11.98 16.06 17.81
N THR A 129 10.76 15.55 18.00
CA THR A 129 10.24 14.44 17.19
C THR A 129 9.89 14.98 15.82
N CYS A 130 10.50 14.41 14.79
CA CYS A 130 10.27 14.76 13.41
C CYS A 130 9.81 13.53 12.63
N TYR A 131 8.88 13.72 11.70
CA TYR A 131 8.35 12.65 10.86
C TYR A 131 9.00 12.71 9.48
N ARG A 132 9.43 11.56 8.98
CA ARG A 132 10.05 11.40 7.65
C ARG A 132 9.27 10.38 6.84
N LYS A 133 9.25 10.57 5.52
CA LYS A 133 8.68 9.59 4.59
C LYS A 133 9.36 8.25 4.78
N ALA A 134 8.58 7.18 4.89
CA ALA A 134 9.13 5.83 4.85
C ALA A 134 9.67 5.52 3.45
N ALA A 135 10.61 4.57 3.37
CA ALA A 135 11.17 4.12 2.09
C ALA A 135 10.08 3.64 1.11
N ALA A 136 9.00 3.05 1.65
CA ALA A 136 7.86 2.54 0.89
C ALA A 136 7.13 3.58 0.01
N ILE A 137 7.26 4.87 0.30
CA ILE A 137 6.61 5.97 -0.45
C ILE A 137 7.63 6.93 -1.11
N SER A 138 8.92 6.59 -1.09
CA SER A 138 10.00 7.52 -1.47
C SER A 138 10.43 7.44 -2.94
N ASP A 139 10.06 6.39 -3.68
CA ASP A 139 10.69 6.09 -4.98
C ASP A 139 10.18 6.87 -6.19
N HIS A 140 9.10 7.65 -6.08
CA HIS A 140 8.51 8.28 -7.27
C HIS A 140 9.03 9.69 -7.61
N GLN A 141 9.90 10.30 -6.77
CA GLN A 141 10.33 11.70 -6.92
C GLN A 141 11.69 11.89 -7.63
N SER A 142 12.37 10.83 -8.06
CA SER A 142 13.71 10.93 -8.69
C SER A 142 13.69 11.10 -10.22
N ARG A 143 12.59 11.54 -10.83
CA ARG A 143 12.54 11.83 -12.27
C ARG A 143 13.00 13.28 -12.50
N PRO A 144 14.19 13.55 -13.07
CA PRO A 144 14.59 14.91 -13.39
C PRO A 144 13.62 15.50 -14.41
N LYS A 145 13.24 16.77 -14.20
CA LYS A 145 12.56 17.60 -15.20
C LYS A 145 13.46 17.86 -16.39
#